data_AF-A0A1H7YNG4-F1
#
_entry.id   AF-A0A1H7YNG4-F1
#
_cell.length_a   1.000
_cell.length_b   1.000
_cell.length_c   1.000
_cell.angle_alpha   90.00
_cell.angle_beta   90.00
_cell.angle_gamma   90.00
#
_symmetry.space_group_name_H-M   'P 1'
#
loop_
_entity.id
_entity.type
_entity.pdbx_description
1 polymer ?
#
loop_
_entity_poly.entity_id
_entity_poly.type
_entity_poly.pdbx_seq_one_letter_code
_entity_poly.pdbx_strand_id
1 'polypeptide(L)'
;MPELEQEILKTLNTNGKLPIARFELRNSKERDIISTALNYVWITDANDSMELVKLRSDALQRLLQEKLISVNYTLAVTAASDYKIYYESTVYALLCNLVQEGKNKPGYLFDTPAIKRGEAKLTAKGKKACKI
;
A
#
# COMPACT_ATOMS: atom_id res chain seq x y z
N MET A 1 13.35 5.47 17.26
CA MET A 1 12.61 5.21 16.02
C MET A 1 13.48 4.34 15.11
N PRO A 2 13.02 3.15 14.70
CA PRO A 2 13.71 2.27 13.75
C PRO A 2 14.18 2.99 12.47
N GLU A 3 15.25 2.50 11.85
CA GLU A 3 15.89 3.11 10.67
C GLU A 3 14.90 3.29 9.49
N LEU A 4 14.13 2.24 9.17
CA LEU A 4 13.13 2.28 8.09
C LEU A 4 12.03 3.33 8.31
N GLU A 5 11.61 3.55 9.56
CA GLU A 5 10.63 4.57 9.90
C GLU A 5 11.20 5.98 9.69
N GLN A 6 12.47 6.19 10.06
CA GLN A 6 13.16 7.45 9.79
C GLN A 6 13.29 7.70 8.28
N GLU A 7 13.61 6.67 7.50
CA GLU A 7 13.69 6.76 6.04
C GLU A 7 12.35 7.14 5.40
N ILE A 8 11.25 6.52 5.85
CA ILE A 8 9.89 6.85 5.40
C ILE A 8 9.56 8.31 5.72
N LEU A 9 9.84 8.77 6.95
CA LEU A 9 9.58 10.16 7.35
C LEU A 9 10.42 11.16 6.57
N LYS A 10 11.69 10.85 6.29
CA LYS A 10 12.57 11.67 5.44
C LYS A 10 12.02 11.76 4.02
N THR A 11 11.66 10.63 3.43
CA THR A 11 11.05 10.55 2.09
C THR A 11 9.78 11.38 2.01
N LEU A 12 8.88 11.26 3.01
CA LEU A 12 7.66 12.06 3.10
C LEU A 12 7.93 13.56 3.29
N ASN A 13 8.97 13.93 4.04
CA ASN A 13 9.35 15.33 4.24
C ASN A 13 9.87 15.97 2.95
N THR A 14 10.64 15.22 2.16
CA THR A 14 11.18 15.67 0.86
C THR A 14 10.08 15.74 -0.20
N ASN A 15 9.25 14.71 -0.33
CA ASN A 15 8.31 14.55 -1.42
C ASN A 15 6.91 15.14 -1.12
N GLY A 16 6.64 15.48 0.14
CA GLY A 16 5.35 15.97 0.63
C GLY A 16 4.27 14.89 0.78
N LYS A 17 4.32 13.85 -0.05
CA LYS A 17 3.44 12.66 0.01
C LYS A 17 4.20 11.40 -0.41
N LEU A 18 3.64 10.25 -0.04
CA LEU A 18 4.07 8.93 -0.49
C LEU A 18 2.89 8.23 -1.16
N PRO A 19 2.99 7.81 -2.43
CA PRO A 19 1.97 6.94 -3.01
C PRO A 19 2.04 5.59 -2.30
N ILE A 20 0.88 5.10 -1.86
CA ILE A 20 0.73 3.79 -1.21
C ILE A 20 -0.53 3.10 -1.73
N ALA A 21 -0.66 1.80 -1.52
CA ALA A 21 -1.83 1.05 -1.95
C ALA A 21 -2.39 0.13 -0.86
N ARG A 22 -3.64 -0.31 -1.06
CA ARG A 22 -4.11 -1.62 -0.59
C ARG A 22 -4.20 -2.54 -1.77
N PHE A 23 -3.70 -3.76 -1.58
CA PHE A 23 -3.90 -4.84 -2.52
C PHE A 23 -5.14 -5.60 -2.04
N GLU A 24 -6.15 -5.60 -2.88
CA GLU A 24 -7.48 -6.10 -2.56
C GLU A 24 -7.84 -7.26 -3.49
N LEU A 25 -8.54 -8.22 -2.92
CA LEU A 25 -9.26 -9.26 -3.64
C LEU A 25 -10.71 -8.81 -3.72
N ARG A 26 -11.27 -8.76 -4.93
CA ARG A 26 -12.64 -8.30 -5.17
C ARG A 26 -13.44 -9.32 -5.95
N ASN A 27 -14.76 -9.23 -5.82
CA ASN A 27 -15.70 -9.93 -6.69
C ASN A 27 -16.18 -8.98 -7.80
N SER A 28 -16.09 -9.41 -9.06
CA SER A 28 -16.49 -8.60 -10.22
C SER A 28 -18.00 -8.39 -10.34
N LYS A 29 -18.80 -9.26 -9.74
CA LYS A 29 -20.28 -9.25 -9.76
C LYS A 29 -20.87 -8.54 -8.54
N GLU A 30 -20.23 -8.66 -7.38
CA GLU A 30 -20.69 -8.09 -6.11
C GLU A 30 -19.67 -7.09 -5.56
N ARG A 31 -19.93 -5.80 -5.76
CA ARG A 31 -18.96 -4.72 -5.48
C ARG A 31 -18.61 -4.56 -4.00
N ASP A 32 -19.48 -4.98 -3.10
CA ASP A 32 -19.27 -4.87 -1.65
C ASP A 32 -18.41 -6.01 -1.09
N ILE A 33 -18.16 -7.07 -1.89
CA ILE A 33 -17.25 -8.16 -1.52
C ILE A 33 -15.82 -7.74 -1.82
N ILE A 34 -15.14 -7.26 -0.77
CA ILE A 34 -13.74 -6.83 -0.80
C ILE A 34 -13.01 -7.46 0.38
N SER A 35 -11.87 -8.09 0.10
CA SER A 35 -10.90 -8.52 1.11
C SER A 35 -9.57 -7.81 0.89
N THR A 36 -8.95 -7.32 1.95
CA THR A 36 -7.61 -6.73 1.87
C THR A 36 -6.57 -7.82 2.04
N ALA A 37 -5.79 -8.09 0.99
CA ALA A 37 -4.69 -9.04 1.03
C ALA A 37 -3.41 -8.41 1.63
N LEU A 38 -3.11 -7.16 1.27
CA LEU A 38 -2.04 -6.37 1.87
C LEU A 38 -2.49 -4.92 2.04
N ASN A 39 -2.16 -4.33 3.19
CA ASN A 39 -2.45 -2.94 3.51
C ASN A 39 -1.15 -2.12 3.52
N TYR A 40 -1.25 -0.79 3.45
CA TYR A 40 -0.11 0.13 3.51
C TYR A 40 1.07 -0.24 2.57
N VAL A 41 0.75 -0.76 1.39
CA VAL A 41 1.76 -1.23 0.42
C VAL A 41 2.50 -0.03 -0.13
N TRP A 42 3.82 -0.03 0.01
CA TRP A 42 4.71 0.94 -0.62
C TRP A 42 5.75 0.23 -1.48
N ILE A 43 5.66 0.43 -2.79
CA ILE A 43 6.58 -0.13 -3.79
C ILE A 43 7.53 0.98 -4.26
N THR A 44 8.83 0.69 -4.23
CA THR A 44 9.89 1.57 -4.75
C THR A 44 10.62 0.96 -5.94
N ASP A 45 10.66 -0.38 -6.01
CA ASP A 45 11.22 -1.14 -7.13
C ASP A 45 10.22 -2.22 -7.58
N ALA A 46 10.12 -2.47 -8.88
CA ALA A 46 9.22 -3.50 -9.41
C ALA A 46 9.56 -4.91 -8.88
N ASN A 47 10.82 -5.14 -8.49
CA ASN A 47 11.31 -6.41 -7.98
C ASN A 47 11.31 -6.47 -6.44
N ASP A 48 10.72 -5.49 -5.74
CA ASP A 48 10.57 -5.53 -4.27
C ASP A 48 9.96 -6.88 -3.85
N SER A 49 10.59 -7.55 -2.88
CA SER A 49 10.08 -8.83 -2.36
C SER A 49 8.87 -8.62 -1.45
N MET A 50 8.08 -9.68 -1.26
CA MET A 50 6.95 -9.67 -0.33
C MET A 50 7.39 -9.32 1.10
N GLU A 51 8.54 -9.84 1.54
CA GLU A 51 9.11 -9.58 2.86
C GLU A 51 9.45 -8.11 3.05
N LEU A 52 10.12 -7.49 2.07
CA LEU A 52 10.47 -6.08 2.12
C LEU A 52 9.22 -5.19 2.15
N VAL A 53 8.21 -5.51 1.33
CA VAL A 53 6.94 -4.79 1.33
C VAL A 53 6.21 -4.92 2.68
N LYS A 54 6.24 -6.10 3.30
CA LYS A 54 5.67 -6.29 4.65
C LYS A 54 6.41 -5.48 5.72
N LEU A 55 7.74 -5.45 5.68
CA LEU A 55 8.54 -4.62 6.60
C LEU A 55 8.19 -3.13 6.48
N ARG A 56 8.03 -2.62 5.25
CA ARG A 56 7.60 -1.24 4.98
C ARG A 56 6.16 -0.99 5.45
N SER A 57 5.25 -1.94 5.20
CA SER A 57 3.86 -1.88 5.68
C SER A 57 3.80 -1.75 7.20
N ASP A 58 4.57 -2.57 7.92
CA ASP A 58 4.60 -2.54 9.39
C ASP A 58 5.16 -1.22 9.91
N ALA A 59 6.20 -0.68 9.26
CA ALA A 59 6.75 0.63 9.60
C ALA A 59 5.72 1.76 9.36
N LEU A 60 5.03 1.75 8.22
CA LEU A 60 3.94 2.70 7.94
C LEU A 60 2.81 2.59 8.96
N GLN A 61 2.45 1.38 9.36
CA GLN A 61 1.42 1.14 10.37
C GLN A 61 1.82 1.71 11.74
N ARG A 62 3.07 1.50 12.18
CA ARG A 62 3.57 2.07 13.44
C ARG A 62 3.59 3.60 13.41
N LEU A 63 4.10 4.20 12.32
CA LEU A 63 4.07 5.65 12.13
C LEU A 63 2.64 6.23 12.16
N LEU A 64 1.67 5.51 11.60
CA LEU A 64 0.26 5.88 11.63
C LEU A 64 -0.31 5.79 13.05
N GLN A 65 -0.01 4.72 13.79
CA GLN A 65 -0.40 4.54 15.19
C GLN A 65 0.17 5.64 16.10
N GLU A 66 1.41 6.06 15.84
CA GLU A 66 2.05 7.18 16.54
C GLU A 66 1.55 8.56 16.10
N LYS A 67 0.64 8.61 15.12
CA LYS A 67 0.07 9.83 14.53
C LYS A 67 1.13 10.72 13.87
N LEU A 68 2.24 10.14 13.40
CA LEU A 68 3.28 10.86 12.67
C LEU A 68 2.91 11.03 11.19
N ILE A 69 2.16 10.07 10.65
CA ILE A 69 1.60 10.14 9.30
C ILE A 69 0.07 10.00 9.32
N SER A 70 -0.55 10.41 8.24
CA SER A 70 -1.96 10.13 7.91
C SER A 70 -2.03 9.42 6.57
N VAL A 71 -2.95 8.47 6.43
CA VAL A 71 -3.19 7.70 5.21
C VAL A 71 -4.59 7.97 4.67
N ASN A 72 -4.72 8.18 3.36
CA ASN A 72 -6.00 8.40 2.71
C ASN A 72 -6.15 7.54 1.45
N TYR A 73 -7.19 6.69 1.42
CA TYR A 73 -7.57 5.84 0.27
C TYR A 73 -8.85 6.29 -0.44
N THR A 74 -9.45 7.42 -0.04
CA THR A 74 -10.68 7.96 -0.63
C THR A 74 -10.42 9.15 -1.56
N LEU A 75 -9.18 9.27 -2.04
CA LEU A 75 -8.80 10.35 -2.96
C LEU A 75 -9.53 10.19 -4.29
N ALA A 76 -10.19 11.26 -4.72
CA ALA A 76 -10.86 11.30 -6.02
C ALA A 76 -9.85 11.27 -7.18
N VAL A 77 -8.66 11.84 -6.97
CA VAL A 77 -7.60 11.92 -7.98
C VAL A 77 -6.26 11.54 -7.36
N THR A 78 -5.58 10.62 -8.03
CA THR A 78 -4.19 10.24 -7.77
C THR A 78 -3.44 10.24 -9.10
N ALA A 79 -2.21 10.73 -9.17
CA ALA A 79 -1.45 10.72 -10.42
C ALA A 79 -1.19 9.27 -10.88
N ALA A 80 -1.60 8.91 -12.09
CA ALA A 80 -1.50 7.54 -12.57
C ALA A 80 -0.04 7.03 -12.63
N SER A 81 0.90 7.92 -12.93
CA SER A 81 2.34 7.65 -12.96
C SER A 81 2.87 7.12 -11.62
N ASP A 82 2.37 7.65 -10.50
CA ASP A 82 2.80 7.26 -9.14
C ASP A 82 2.51 5.77 -8.85
N TYR A 83 1.58 5.15 -9.59
CA TYR A 83 1.12 3.78 -9.34
C TYR A 83 1.51 2.81 -10.45
N LYS A 84 2.13 3.27 -11.54
CA LYS A 84 2.53 2.41 -12.66
C LYS A 84 3.37 1.22 -12.17
N ILE A 85 4.37 1.51 -11.34
CA ILE A 85 5.28 0.50 -10.76
C ILE A 85 4.54 -0.55 -9.91
N TYR A 86 3.40 -0.21 -9.31
CA TYR A 86 2.66 -1.17 -8.50
C TYR A 86 2.05 -2.27 -9.37
N TYR A 87 1.51 -1.92 -10.55
CA TYR A 87 0.98 -2.90 -11.49
C TYR A 87 2.07 -3.73 -12.16
N GLU A 88 3.29 -3.21 -12.24
CA GLU A 88 4.47 -3.89 -12.78
C GLU A 88 5.22 -4.72 -11.72
N SER A 89 4.81 -4.64 -10.45
CA SER A 89 5.54 -5.25 -9.35
C SER A 89 5.35 -6.77 -9.24
N THR A 90 6.40 -7.46 -8.80
CA THR A 90 6.37 -8.88 -8.43
C THR A 90 5.27 -9.18 -7.41
N VAL A 91 5.06 -8.29 -6.43
CA VAL A 91 4.03 -8.46 -5.40
C VAL A 91 2.62 -8.39 -6.00
N TYR A 92 2.38 -7.55 -7.02
CA TYR A 92 1.10 -7.53 -7.70
C TYR A 92 0.89 -8.78 -8.57
N ALA A 93 1.95 -9.30 -9.21
CA ALA A 93 1.89 -10.59 -9.90
C ALA A 93 1.48 -11.73 -8.94
N LEU A 94 1.99 -11.74 -7.71
CA LEU A 94 1.58 -12.69 -6.66
C LEU A 94 0.09 -12.56 -6.31
N LEU A 95 -0.45 -11.34 -6.22
CA LEU A 95 -1.89 -11.11 -6.01
C LEU A 95 -2.73 -11.66 -7.16
N CYS A 96 -2.29 -11.46 -8.41
CA CYS A 96 -2.94 -12.02 -9.59
C CYS A 96 -2.96 -13.56 -9.54
N ASN A 97 -1.85 -14.19 -9.19
CA ASN A 97 -1.76 -15.65 -9.07
C ASN A 97 -2.71 -16.18 -7.98
N LEU A 98 -2.78 -15.52 -6.83
CA LEU A 98 -3.70 -15.88 -5.74
C LEU A 98 -5.18 -15.90 -6.21
N VAL A 99 -5.57 -14.93 -7.04
CA VAL A 99 -6.91 -14.90 -7.64
C VAL A 99 -7.12 -16.08 -8.60
N GLN A 100 -6.14 -16.37 -9.46
CA GLN A 100 -6.26 -17.47 -10.42
C GLN A 100 -6.35 -18.84 -9.72
N GLU A 101 -5.50 -19.07 -8.72
CA GLU A 101 -5.54 -20.30 -7.93
C GLU A 101 -6.85 -20.47 -7.17
N GLY A 102 -7.39 -19.36 -6.64
CA GLY A 102 -8.64 -19.39 -5.90
C GLY A 102 -9.86 -19.72 -6.76
N LYS A 103 -9.90 -19.33 -8.04
CA LYS A 103 -11.01 -19.64 -8.97
C LYS A 103 -11.31 -21.13 -9.11
N ASN A 104 -10.32 -21.99 -8.87
CA ASN A 104 -10.46 -23.43 -8.94
C ASN A 104 -11.00 -24.06 -7.64
N LYS A 105 -11.19 -23.26 -6.57
CA LYS A 105 -11.66 -23.74 -5.28
C LYS A 105 -13.18 -23.55 -5.15
N PRO A 106 -13.94 -24.60 -4.80
CA PRO A 106 -15.38 -24.48 -4.56
C PRO A 106 -15.70 -23.38 -3.55
N GLY A 107 -16.65 -22.50 -3.88
CA GLY A 107 -17.10 -21.42 -3.00
C GLY A 107 -16.16 -20.21 -2.91
N TYR A 108 -15.09 -20.14 -3.71
CA TYR A 108 -14.22 -18.96 -3.73
C TYR A 108 -14.92 -17.74 -4.34
N LEU A 109 -14.90 -16.63 -3.61
CA LEU A 109 -15.68 -15.44 -3.93
C LEU A 109 -14.92 -14.38 -4.74
N PHE A 110 -13.58 -14.41 -4.75
CA PHE A 110 -12.79 -13.33 -5.33
C PHE A 110 -12.27 -13.70 -6.72
N ASP A 111 -12.54 -12.89 -7.73
CA ASP A 111 -12.16 -13.18 -9.12
C ASP A 111 -11.30 -12.08 -9.75
N THR A 112 -11.05 -11.00 -9.01
CA THR A 112 -10.42 -9.77 -9.48
C THR A 112 -9.35 -9.29 -8.49
N PRO A 113 -8.07 -9.21 -8.89
CA PRO A 113 -7.06 -8.50 -8.13
C PRO A 113 -7.24 -6.99 -8.33
N ALA A 114 -7.09 -6.21 -7.26
CA ALA A 114 -7.29 -4.77 -7.33
C ALA A 114 -6.25 -4.00 -6.51
N ILE A 115 -5.85 -2.85 -7.04
CA ILE A 115 -5.04 -1.85 -6.34
C ILE A 115 -5.95 -0.70 -5.95
N LYS A 116 -6.22 -0.57 -4.65
CA LYS A 116 -6.85 0.62 -4.09
C LYS A 116 -5.76 1.63 -3.75
N ARG A 117 -5.65 2.65 -4.60
CA ARG A 117 -4.66 3.73 -4.51
C ARG A 117 -4.93 4.61 -3.29
N GLY A 118 -3.87 5.12 -2.69
CA GLY A 118 -3.92 6.06 -1.58
C GLY A 118 -2.60 6.78 -1.37
N GLU A 119 -2.58 7.72 -0.45
CA GLU A 119 -1.36 8.43 -0.13
C GLU A 119 -1.12 8.46 1.39
N ALA A 120 0.16 8.46 1.77
CA ALA A 120 0.58 8.86 3.10
C ALA A 120 1.13 10.28 3.06
N LYS A 121 0.89 11.05 4.13
CA LYS A 121 1.40 12.42 4.33
C LYS A 121 1.84 12.60 5.78
N LEU A 122 2.81 13.48 6.02
CA LEU A 122 3.18 13.87 7.39
C LEU A 122 2.04 14.65 8.05
N THR A 123 1.78 14.31 9.31
CA THR A 123 0.97 15.17 10.19
C THR A 123 1.81 16.35 10.70
N ALA A 124 1.18 17.29 11.42
CA ALA A 124 1.92 18.32 12.13
C ALA A 124 2.93 17.73 13.15
N LYS A 125 2.58 16.60 13.79
CA LYS A 125 3.48 15.88 14.71
C LYS A 125 4.66 15.26 13.95
N GLY A 126 4.39 14.60 12.82
CA GLY A 126 5.44 14.04 11.96
C GLY A 126 6.42 15.09 11.45
N LYS A 127 5.93 16.25 10.98
CA LYS A 127 6.78 17.36 10.54
C LYS A 127 7.70 17.88 11.63
N LYS A 128 7.26 17.90 12.89
CA LYS A 128 8.11 18.29 14.03
C LYS A 128 9.19 17.23 14.29
N ALA A 129 8.84 15.94 14.22
CA ALA A 129 9.78 14.85 14.42
C ALA A 129 10.92 14.82 13.39
N CYS A 130 10.70 15.32 12.16
CA CYS A 130 11.74 15.43 11.13
C CYS A 130 12.69 16.63 11.30
N LYS A 131 12.39 17.57 12.21
CA LYS A 131 13.20 18.80 12.44
C LYS A 131 14.11 18.70 13.67
N ILE A 132 14.17 17.53 14.30
CA ILE A 132 14.97 17.25 15.49
C ILE A 132 16.34 16.74 15.04
#